data_AF-A0A3C1RKA8-F1
#
_entry.id   AF-A0A3C1RKA8-F1
#
_cell.length_a   1.000
_cell.length_b   1.000
_cell.length_c   1.000
_cell.angle_alpha   90.00
_cell.angle_beta   90.00
_cell.angle_gamma   90.00
#
_symmetry.space_group_name_H-M   'P 1'
#
loop_
_entity.id
_entity.type
_entity.pdbx_description
1 polymer ?
#
loop_
_entity_poly.entity_id
_entity_poly.type
_entity_poly.pdbx_seq_one_letter_code
_entity_poly.pdbx_strand_id
1 'polypeptide(L)'
;MKFFITLLYCFFSIVNNAQTKVEGKNKPFSNLPDTLFATKAICNDNYKLKIVESKFFEKEKTCGDYSYNLLWNATKQQKVSLIENLLQFELDTSLSCCPVYCYSNAAKKYTSSIGSTRYTLQIEALYNINLICFAEYAPFKYAPFPVLYDTLSKCEINNDFKKIAEVFTIYKEWFELNKKNGFKNYTFPLINTRYKWIYGSNSLDKIFENFPIIKSDYKFRVGIKVSD
;
A
#
# COMPACT_ATOMS: atom_id res chain seq x y z
N MET A 1 12.99 -60.81 -39.04
CA MET A 1 12.18 -61.22 -37.87
C MET A 1 10.71 -61.01 -38.22
N LYS A 2 9.92 -62.07 -38.14
CA LYS A 2 8.51 -62.17 -38.56
C LYS A 2 7.56 -61.42 -37.59
N PHE A 3 6.44 -60.90 -38.15
CA PHE A 3 5.06 -60.81 -37.61
C PHE A 3 4.86 -60.35 -36.14
N PHE A 4 4.02 -59.37 -35.82
CA PHE A 4 2.55 -59.57 -35.74
C PHE A 4 1.77 -58.25 -35.79
N ILE A 5 0.66 -58.31 -36.53
CA ILE A 5 -0.50 -57.42 -36.61
C ILE A 5 -1.40 -57.70 -35.37
N THR A 6 -2.38 -56.83 -35.08
CA THR A 6 -3.79 -57.17 -34.77
C THR A 6 -4.40 -56.49 -33.53
N LEU A 7 -5.38 -55.62 -33.83
CA LEU A 7 -6.63 -55.21 -33.15
C LEU A 7 -6.58 -54.63 -31.73
N LEU A 8 -7.13 -53.43 -31.48
CA LEU A 8 -8.53 -52.97 -31.58
C LEU A 8 -9.41 -53.57 -30.46
N TYR A 9 -9.69 -52.79 -29.41
CA TYR A 9 -10.92 -52.93 -28.64
C TYR A 9 -11.45 -51.55 -28.23
N CYS A 10 -12.60 -51.22 -28.79
CA CYS A 10 -13.51 -50.18 -28.38
C CYS A 10 -13.99 -50.42 -26.94
N PHE A 11 -14.03 -49.35 -26.14
CA PHE A 11 -15.09 -49.21 -25.14
C PHE A 11 -15.64 -47.78 -25.20
N PHE A 12 -16.82 -47.70 -25.80
CA PHE A 12 -17.79 -46.65 -25.55
C PHE A 12 -18.15 -46.68 -24.07
N SER A 13 -18.11 -45.53 -23.41
CA SER A 13 -19.04 -45.21 -22.32
C SER A 13 -19.30 -43.73 -22.31
N ILE A 14 -20.50 -43.43 -22.80
CA ILE A 14 -21.17 -42.14 -22.79
C ILE A 14 -21.31 -41.71 -21.31
N VAL A 15 -20.68 -40.60 -20.94
CA VAL A 15 -21.08 -39.84 -19.75
C VAL A 15 -21.91 -38.65 -20.21
N ASN A 16 -23.20 -38.93 -20.40
CA ASN A 16 -24.24 -37.92 -20.26
C ASN A 16 -24.42 -37.66 -18.76
N ASN A 17 -24.11 -36.45 -18.28
CA ASN A 17 -25.09 -35.71 -17.49
C ASN A 17 -24.65 -34.29 -17.09
N ALA A 18 -25.65 -33.42 -17.07
CA ALA A 18 -25.74 -32.18 -16.33
C ALA A 18 -24.85 -31.01 -16.77
N GLN A 19 -25.15 -30.45 -17.95
CA GLN A 19 -25.14 -28.98 -18.05
C GLN A 19 -26.28 -28.46 -17.17
N THR A 20 -25.96 -28.14 -15.92
CA THR A 20 -26.79 -27.25 -15.11
C THR A 20 -26.88 -25.92 -15.85
N LYS A 21 -28.08 -25.61 -16.32
CA LYS A 21 -28.52 -24.24 -16.63
C LYS A 21 -28.31 -23.42 -15.37
N VAL A 22 -27.13 -22.81 -15.23
CA VAL A 22 -26.92 -21.73 -14.27
C VAL A 22 -27.73 -20.57 -14.82
N GLU A 23 -28.97 -20.42 -14.33
CA GLU A 23 -29.73 -19.19 -14.48
C GLU A 23 -28.83 -18.05 -14.04
N GLY A 24 -28.37 -17.27 -15.03
CA GLY A 24 -27.65 -16.03 -14.84
C GLY A 24 -28.56 -15.04 -14.14
N LYS A 25 -28.68 -15.17 -12.81
CA LYS A 25 -29.02 -14.04 -11.96
C LYS A 25 -27.93 -13.02 -12.26
N ASN A 26 -28.30 -11.96 -12.98
CA ASN A 26 -27.52 -10.74 -13.14
C ASN A 26 -27.12 -10.27 -11.75
N LYS A 27 -26.01 -10.79 -11.21
CA LYS A 27 -25.34 -10.15 -10.08
C LYS A 27 -24.97 -8.78 -10.63
N PRO A 28 -25.44 -7.69 -9.99
CA PRO A 28 -25.02 -6.36 -10.42
C PRO A 28 -23.50 -6.39 -10.48
N PHE A 29 -22.94 -6.01 -11.64
CA PHE A 29 -21.50 -5.86 -11.80
C PHE A 29 -21.02 -5.08 -10.58
N SER A 30 -20.22 -5.74 -9.75
CA SER A 30 -19.67 -5.12 -8.56
C SER A 30 -18.77 -4.01 -9.07
N ASN A 31 -19.12 -2.75 -8.82
CA ASN A 31 -18.33 -1.58 -9.21
C ASN A 31 -17.00 -1.47 -8.45
N LEU A 32 -16.53 -2.55 -7.80
CA LEU A 32 -15.27 -2.59 -7.09
C LEU A 32 -14.12 -2.94 -8.05
N PRO A 33 -12.92 -2.38 -7.82
CA PRO A 33 -11.74 -2.71 -8.60
C PRO A 33 -11.48 -4.23 -8.61
N ASP A 34 -10.79 -4.75 -9.63
CA ASP A 34 -10.28 -6.12 -9.54
C ASP A 34 -8.98 -6.14 -8.73
N THR A 35 -8.10 -5.16 -8.97
CA THR A 35 -6.83 -5.01 -8.24
C THR A 35 -6.42 -3.55 -8.07
N LEU A 36 -5.65 -3.29 -7.01
CA LEU A 36 -4.97 -2.02 -6.77
C LEU A 36 -3.46 -2.27 -6.69
N PHE A 37 -2.67 -1.42 -7.34
CA PHE A 37 -1.21 -1.46 -7.28
C PHE A 37 -0.64 -0.04 -7.37
N ALA A 38 0.60 0.13 -6.91
CA ALA A 38 1.36 1.36 -7.04
C ALA A 38 2.24 1.29 -8.29
N THR A 39 2.24 2.36 -9.06
CA THR A 39 3.14 2.56 -10.20
C THR A 39 3.93 3.84 -10.03
N LYS A 40 5.13 3.86 -10.59
CA LYS A 40 5.99 5.03 -10.64
C LYS A 40 5.57 5.93 -11.80
N ALA A 41 5.36 7.21 -11.54
CA ALA A 41 5.02 8.20 -12.55
C ALA A 41 5.94 9.41 -12.49
N ILE A 42 6.25 10.01 -13.63
CA ILE A 42 7.08 11.21 -13.73
C ILE A 42 6.27 12.45 -13.29
N CYS A 43 6.92 13.38 -12.58
CA CYS A 43 6.41 14.72 -12.24
C CYS A 43 7.56 15.69 -11.97
N ASN A 44 7.58 16.86 -12.64
CA ASN A 44 8.54 17.94 -12.44
C ASN A 44 10.00 17.44 -12.32
N ASP A 45 10.47 16.74 -13.36
CA ASP A 45 11.81 16.10 -13.48
C ASP A 45 12.14 15.02 -12.43
N ASN A 46 11.18 14.67 -11.59
CA ASN A 46 11.29 13.66 -10.54
C ASN A 46 10.18 12.61 -10.72
N TYR A 47 9.88 11.86 -9.66
CA TYR A 47 8.89 10.80 -9.70
C TYR A 47 7.89 10.91 -8.55
N LYS A 48 6.78 10.19 -8.65
CA LYS A 48 5.86 9.94 -7.54
C LYS A 48 5.24 8.56 -7.66
N LEU A 49 4.75 8.02 -6.56
CA LEU A 49 3.93 6.82 -6.58
C LEU A 49 2.48 7.19 -6.86
N LYS A 50 1.89 6.53 -7.85
CA LYS A 50 0.46 6.61 -8.16
C LYS A 50 -0.18 5.27 -7.83
N ILE A 51 -1.29 5.29 -7.09
CA ILE A 51 -2.11 4.10 -6.89
C ILE A 51 -3.09 4.02 -8.06
N VAL A 52 -3.04 2.92 -8.79
CA VAL A 52 -3.84 2.66 -9.99
C VAL A 52 -4.78 1.50 -9.74
N GLU A 53 -5.97 1.62 -10.32
CA GLU A 53 -6.96 0.55 -10.40
C GLU A 53 -6.84 -0.14 -11.76
N SER A 54 -6.69 -1.47 -11.74
CA SER A 54 -6.89 -2.30 -12.92
C SER A 54 -8.23 -3.02 -12.81
N LYS A 55 -8.99 -2.96 -13.90
CA LYS A 55 -10.21 -3.73 -14.12
C LYS A 55 -9.97 -4.63 -15.32
N PHE A 56 -10.39 -5.89 -15.22
CA PHE A 56 -10.12 -6.95 -16.19
C PHE A 56 -10.55 -6.64 -17.64
N PHE A 57 -11.43 -5.65 -17.84
CA PHE A 57 -12.02 -5.33 -19.14
C PHE A 57 -11.93 -3.84 -19.54
N GLU A 58 -11.31 -2.99 -18.71
CA GLU A 58 -11.16 -1.56 -19.03
C GLU A 58 -9.67 -1.21 -19.15
N LYS A 59 -9.34 -0.31 -20.08
CA LYS A 59 -8.01 0.30 -20.13
C LYS A 59 -7.71 0.94 -18.77
N GLU A 60 -6.48 0.77 -18.29
CA GLU A 60 -6.02 1.35 -17.03
C GLU A 60 -6.45 2.81 -16.92
N LYS A 61 -7.23 3.11 -15.89
CA LYS A 61 -7.67 4.48 -15.64
C LYS A 61 -6.63 5.16 -14.77
N THR A 62 -5.90 6.11 -15.34
CA THR A 62 -5.02 6.99 -14.57
C THR A 62 -5.87 7.90 -13.69
N CYS A 63 -5.76 7.78 -12.37
CA CYS A 63 -6.34 8.76 -11.45
C CYS A 63 -5.52 10.06 -11.50
N GLY A 64 -6.21 11.19 -11.73
CA GLY A 64 -5.59 12.52 -11.84
C GLY A 64 -4.97 13.01 -10.53
N ASP A 65 -5.52 12.58 -9.39
CA ASP A 65 -5.11 13.06 -8.07
C ASP A 65 -4.71 11.92 -7.14
N TYR A 66 -4.00 12.24 -6.05
CA TYR A 66 -3.87 11.42 -4.83
C TYR A 66 -5.23 11.24 -4.14
N SER A 67 -6.23 10.87 -4.93
CA SER A 67 -7.56 10.51 -4.51
C SER A 67 -7.42 9.12 -3.88
N TYR A 68 -6.98 9.12 -2.62
CA TYR A 68 -7.09 8.01 -1.68
C TYR A 68 -8.53 7.45 -1.62
N ASN A 69 -9.51 8.10 -2.27
CA ASN A 69 -10.85 7.57 -2.55
C ASN A 69 -10.82 6.09 -3.00
N LEU A 70 -9.86 5.68 -3.84
CA LEU A 70 -9.73 4.27 -4.22
C LEU A 70 -9.44 3.37 -3.01
N LEU A 71 -8.57 3.82 -2.09
CA LEU A 71 -8.25 3.09 -0.86
C LEU A 71 -9.40 3.02 0.13
N TRP A 72 -10.36 3.94 0.04
CA TRP A 72 -11.49 3.99 0.96
C TRP A 72 -12.50 2.90 0.67
N ASN A 73 -12.74 2.66 -0.62
CA ASN A 73 -13.61 1.59 -1.11
C ASN A 73 -12.86 0.27 -1.33
N ALA A 74 -11.54 0.27 -1.13
CA ALA A 74 -10.73 -0.91 -1.32
C ALA A 74 -11.10 -2.01 -0.32
N THR A 75 -11.30 -3.22 -0.84
CA THR A 75 -11.45 -4.42 -0.02
C THR A 75 -10.17 -4.68 0.77
N LYS A 76 -10.29 -5.44 1.86
CA LYS A 76 -9.12 -5.89 2.63
C LYS A 76 -8.08 -6.59 1.73
N GLN A 77 -8.50 -7.44 0.81
CA GLN A 77 -7.60 -8.16 -0.09
C GLN A 77 -6.82 -7.19 -0.98
N GLN A 78 -7.48 -6.17 -1.54
CA GLN A 78 -6.83 -5.15 -2.34
C GLN A 78 -5.80 -4.34 -1.54
N LYS A 79 -6.13 -3.96 -0.30
CA LYS A 79 -5.20 -3.26 0.60
C LYS A 79 -3.97 -4.11 0.87
N VAL A 80 -4.14 -5.40 1.15
CA VAL A 80 -3.02 -6.35 1.37
C VAL A 80 -2.14 -6.46 0.12
N SER A 81 -2.74 -6.67 -1.06
CA SER A 81 -1.99 -6.75 -2.32
C SER A 81 -1.25 -5.45 -2.65
N LEU A 82 -1.85 -4.30 -2.38
CA LEU A 82 -1.21 -3.00 -2.59
C LEU A 82 -0.01 -2.80 -1.64
N ILE A 83 -0.12 -3.18 -0.37
CA ILE A 83 1.02 -3.11 0.57
C ILE A 83 2.16 -4.01 0.10
N GLU A 84 1.85 -5.23 -0.33
CA GLU A 84 2.83 -6.17 -0.89
C GLU A 84 3.56 -5.58 -2.10
N ASN A 85 2.84 -4.90 -3.00
CA ASN A 85 3.43 -4.18 -4.12
C ASN A 85 4.26 -2.95 -3.69
N LEU A 86 3.81 -2.17 -2.71
CA LEU A 86 4.57 -1.02 -2.17
C LEU A 86 5.90 -1.45 -1.55
N LEU A 87 5.95 -2.61 -0.91
CA LEU A 87 7.20 -3.16 -0.34
C LEU A 87 8.25 -3.50 -1.40
N GLN A 88 7.89 -3.59 -2.68
CA GLN A 88 8.83 -3.81 -3.79
C GLN A 88 9.67 -2.56 -4.13
N PHE A 89 9.28 -1.38 -3.62
CA PHE A 89 10.03 -0.13 -3.83
C PHE A 89 11.24 0.02 -2.90
N GLU A 90 11.64 -1.03 -2.17
CA GLU A 90 12.80 -1.03 -1.26
C GLU A 90 14.10 -0.57 -1.93
N LEU A 91 14.29 -0.83 -3.22
CA LEU A 91 15.51 -0.47 -3.94
C LEU A 91 15.34 0.80 -4.80
N ASP A 92 14.16 1.42 -4.84
CA ASP A 92 13.92 2.61 -5.67
C ASP A 92 14.30 3.91 -4.93
N THR A 93 15.56 4.31 -5.09
CA THR A 93 16.13 5.52 -4.50
C THR A 93 15.76 6.81 -5.26
N SER A 94 14.87 6.74 -6.25
CA SER A 94 14.49 7.92 -7.03
C SER A 94 13.83 8.97 -6.14
N LEU A 95 14.09 10.25 -6.43
CA LEU A 95 13.54 11.35 -5.65
C LEU A 95 12.04 11.52 -5.91
N SER A 96 11.26 11.68 -4.84
CA SER A 96 9.85 12.08 -4.94
C SER A 96 9.75 13.54 -5.35
N CYS A 97 8.85 13.88 -6.27
CA CYS A 97 8.55 15.26 -6.66
C CYS A 97 7.79 16.02 -5.56
N CYS A 98 7.22 15.30 -4.60
CA CYS A 98 6.55 15.88 -3.45
C CYS A 98 7.58 16.40 -2.44
N PRO A 99 7.41 17.63 -1.91
CA PRO A 99 8.25 18.13 -0.83
C PRO A 99 7.89 17.46 0.50
N VAL A 100 8.81 17.50 1.46
CA VAL A 100 8.48 17.16 2.85
C VAL A 100 7.44 18.16 3.35
N TYR A 101 6.25 17.65 3.69
CA TYR A 101 5.12 18.44 4.18
C TYR A 101 4.61 17.88 5.51
N CYS A 102 4.18 18.77 6.40
CA CYS A 102 3.56 18.41 7.67
C CYS A 102 2.05 18.18 7.48
N TYR A 103 1.60 16.94 7.63
CA TYR A 103 0.19 16.61 7.52
C TYR A 103 -0.58 16.74 8.85
N SER A 104 0.11 16.99 9.97
CA SER A 104 -0.49 17.16 11.29
C SER A 104 -0.50 18.61 11.74
N ASN A 105 -1.68 19.15 12.05
CA ASN A 105 -1.82 20.49 12.65
C ASN A 105 -1.04 20.61 13.98
N ALA A 106 -1.02 19.55 14.78
CA ALA A 106 -0.32 19.53 16.07
C ALA A 106 1.21 19.56 15.90
N ALA A 107 1.73 18.95 14.83
CA ALA A 107 3.16 18.90 14.54
C ALA A 107 3.65 20.06 13.66
N LYS A 108 2.74 20.87 13.10
CA LYS A 108 3.08 21.96 12.18
C LYS A 108 4.08 22.97 12.77
N LYS A 109 4.02 23.22 14.07
CA LYS A 109 4.97 24.08 14.80
C LYS A 109 6.43 23.60 14.73
N TYR A 110 6.68 22.35 14.34
CA TYR A 110 8.03 21.78 14.22
C TYR A 110 8.57 21.78 12.79
N THR A 111 7.83 22.31 11.81
CA THR A 111 8.23 22.26 10.39
C THR A 111 9.61 22.90 10.16
N SER A 112 9.93 24.00 10.86
CA SER A 112 11.23 24.68 10.75
C SER A 112 12.41 23.90 11.35
N SER A 113 12.14 22.84 12.12
CA SER A 113 13.17 21.98 12.72
C SER A 113 13.49 20.75 11.89
N ILE A 114 12.77 20.53 10.78
CA ILE A 114 13.01 19.43 9.85
C ILE A 114 14.13 19.83 8.89
N GLY A 115 15.20 19.04 8.84
CA GLY A 115 16.33 19.27 7.92
C GLY A 115 16.02 18.81 6.49
N SER A 116 15.33 17.67 6.36
CA SER A 116 14.97 17.09 5.06
C SER A 116 13.87 17.88 4.38
N THR A 117 14.15 18.38 3.18
CA THR A 117 13.16 19.08 2.34
C THR A 117 12.54 18.18 1.26
N ARG A 118 13.18 17.04 0.98
CA ARG A 118 12.76 16.03 0.00
C ARG A 118 12.92 14.62 0.55
N TYR A 119 12.34 13.64 -0.15
CA TYR A 119 12.41 12.22 0.21
C TYR A 119 12.34 11.34 -1.05
N THR A 120 12.74 10.07 -0.94
CA THR A 120 12.75 9.11 -2.06
C THR A 120 11.44 8.33 -2.19
N LEU A 121 11.26 7.62 -3.29
CA LEU A 121 10.10 6.72 -3.48
C LEU A 121 10.06 5.58 -2.45
N GLN A 122 11.20 5.13 -1.93
CA GLN A 122 11.27 4.25 -0.75
C GLN A 122 10.48 4.82 0.44
N ILE A 123 10.77 6.07 0.82
CA ILE A 123 10.08 6.76 1.93
C ILE A 123 8.60 6.96 1.59
N GLU A 124 8.31 7.34 0.34
CA GLU A 124 6.92 7.49 -0.13
C GLU A 124 6.12 6.20 -0.01
N ALA A 125 6.73 5.05 -0.35
CA ALA A 125 6.10 3.75 -0.25
C ALA A 125 5.75 3.40 1.21
N LEU A 126 6.72 3.52 2.12
CA LEU A 126 6.51 3.29 3.55
C LEU A 126 5.44 4.22 4.14
N TYR A 127 5.43 5.48 3.69
CA TYR A 127 4.42 6.44 4.11
C TYR A 127 3.01 6.05 3.63
N ASN A 128 2.88 5.59 2.38
CA ASN A 128 1.61 5.10 1.84
C ASN A 128 1.12 3.83 2.57
N ILE A 129 2.01 2.93 2.97
CA ILE A 129 1.64 1.78 3.80
C ILE A 129 0.99 2.25 5.11
N ASN A 130 1.55 3.27 5.77
CA ASN A 130 0.95 3.82 6.98
C ASN A 130 -0.46 4.38 6.72
N LEU A 131 -0.67 5.07 5.60
CA LEU A 131 -1.99 5.60 5.24
C LEU A 131 -3.01 4.49 5.00
N ILE A 132 -2.63 3.41 4.33
CA ILE A 132 -3.50 2.25 4.08
C ILE A 132 -3.89 1.58 5.40
N CYS A 133 -2.91 1.40 6.29
CA CYS A 133 -3.07 0.62 7.51
C CYS A 133 -3.67 1.40 8.68
N PHE A 134 -3.45 2.72 8.76
CA PHE A 134 -3.83 3.51 9.92
C PHE A 134 -4.73 4.69 9.58
N ALA A 135 -5.10 4.87 8.30
CA ALA A 135 -5.94 5.96 7.82
C ALA A 135 -5.48 7.31 8.35
N GLU A 136 -6.38 8.13 8.88
CA GLU A 136 -6.09 9.45 9.44
C GLU A 136 -5.13 9.43 10.64
N TYR A 137 -5.00 8.30 11.34
CA TYR A 137 -4.08 8.21 12.46
C TYR A 137 -2.63 8.31 11.99
N ALA A 138 -2.32 7.82 10.78
CA ALA A 138 -0.99 7.95 10.19
C ALA A 138 -0.55 9.43 10.09
N PRO A 139 -1.16 10.28 9.24
CA PRO A 139 -0.67 11.63 9.03
C PRO A 139 -0.86 12.55 10.23
N PHE A 140 -1.81 12.28 11.13
CA PHE A 140 -2.08 13.18 12.25
C PHE A 140 -1.30 12.85 13.52
N LYS A 141 -0.92 11.59 13.72
CA LYS A 141 -0.31 11.13 14.97
C LYS A 141 0.94 10.28 14.76
N TYR A 142 0.90 9.25 13.93
CA TYR A 142 1.98 8.27 13.84
C TYR A 142 3.14 8.71 12.94
N ALA A 143 2.84 9.31 11.79
CA ALA A 143 3.79 9.75 10.77
C ALA A 143 3.41 11.14 10.23
N PRO A 144 3.61 12.22 11.03
CA PRO A 144 3.18 13.56 10.63
C PRO A 144 4.00 14.18 9.50
N PHE A 145 5.22 13.68 9.27
CA PHE A 145 6.09 14.04 8.15
C PHE A 145 6.57 12.76 7.47
N PRO A 146 6.83 12.76 6.15
CA PRO A 146 7.52 11.69 5.44
C PRO A 146 9.04 11.75 5.70
N VAL A 147 9.42 11.74 6.99
CA VAL A 147 10.81 11.83 7.43
C VAL A 147 11.05 10.80 8.52
N LEU A 148 12.02 9.91 8.27
CA LEU A 148 12.45 8.90 9.21
C LEU A 148 13.58 9.44 10.08
N TYR A 149 13.58 8.99 11.33
CA TYR A 149 14.52 9.41 12.36
C TYR A 149 15.05 8.19 13.10
N ASP A 150 16.37 8.13 13.26
CA ASP A 150 17.06 7.13 14.06
C ASP A 150 17.27 7.67 15.47
N THR A 151 16.66 7.02 16.46
CA THR A 151 16.68 7.46 17.86
C THR A 151 18.03 7.26 18.53
N LEU A 152 18.89 6.37 18.01
CA LEU A 152 20.23 6.14 18.54
C LEU A 152 21.19 7.23 18.09
N SER A 153 21.26 7.49 16.79
CA SER A 153 22.13 8.53 16.23
C SER A 153 21.55 9.94 16.36
N LYS A 154 20.26 10.05 16.69
CA LYS A 154 19.51 11.31 16.80
C LYS A 154 19.47 12.13 15.51
N CYS A 155 19.50 11.45 14.36
CA CYS A 155 19.53 12.08 13.04
C CYS A 155 18.36 11.62 12.16
N GLU A 156 17.99 12.48 11.22
CA GLU A 156 17.15 12.10 10.09
C GLU A 156 17.91 11.14 9.16
N ILE A 157 17.19 10.18 8.58
CA ILE A 157 17.80 9.13 7.75
C ILE A 157 17.27 9.09 6.31
N ASN A 158 16.58 10.15 5.86
CA ASN A 158 15.98 10.22 4.52
C ASN A 158 16.98 10.06 3.36
N ASN A 159 18.27 10.30 3.62
CA ASN A 159 19.38 10.12 2.67
C ASN A 159 20.31 8.95 3.03
N ASP A 160 19.99 8.15 4.05
CA ASP A 160 20.76 6.98 4.46
C ASP A 160 20.07 5.71 3.96
N PHE A 161 20.38 5.33 2.72
CA PHE A 161 19.75 4.19 2.04
C PHE A 161 19.95 2.86 2.78
N LYS A 162 21.05 2.71 3.52
CA LYS A 162 21.30 1.50 4.31
C LYS A 162 20.32 1.41 5.47
N LYS A 163 20.12 2.50 6.22
CA LYS A 163 19.13 2.53 7.31
C LYS A 163 17.69 2.46 6.79
N ILE A 164 17.39 3.05 5.63
CA ILE A 164 16.08 2.90 5.00
C ILE A 164 15.81 1.43 4.62
N ALA A 165 16.80 0.70 4.11
CA ALA A 165 16.66 -0.73 3.83
C ALA A 165 16.35 -1.54 5.11
N GLU A 166 16.98 -1.22 6.23
CA GLU A 166 16.63 -1.83 7.52
C GLU A 166 15.19 -1.54 7.95
N VAL A 167 14.69 -0.33 7.68
CA VAL A 167 13.28 0.02 7.92
C VAL A 167 12.35 -0.79 7.01
N PHE A 168 12.71 -1.03 5.76
CA PHE A 168 11.97 -1.93 4.89
C PHE A 168 11.90 -3.36 5.43
N THR A 169 13.01 -3.89 5.96
CA THR A 169 13.01 -5.21 6.62
C THR A 169 11.99 -5.27 7.76
N ILE A 170 11.96 -4.25 8.63
CA ILE A 170 10.98 -4.15 9.72
C ILE A 170 9.55 -4.14 9.17
N TYR A 171 9.28 -3.35 8.14
CA TYR A 171 7.96 -3.29 7.51
C TYR A 171 7.55 -4.60 6.85
N LYS A 172 8.48 -5.33 6.21
CA LYS A 172 8.21 -6.66 5.62
C LYS A 172 7.89 -7.70 6.69
N GLU A 173 8.67 -7.77 7.76
CA GLU A 173 8.42 -8.69 8.88
C GLU A 173 7.07 -8.40 9.54
N TRP A 174 6.80 -7.11 9.81
CA TRP A 174 5.50 -6.65 10.32
C TRP A 174 4.36 -7.00 9.36
N PHE A 175 4.55 -6.82 8.06
CA PHE A 175 3.54 -7.14 7.05
C PHE A 175 3.24 -8.63 7.04
N GLU A 176 4.26 -9.49 7.01
CA GLU A 176 4.07 -10.95 6.97
C GLU A 176 3.38 -11.48 8.23
N LEU A 177 3.72 -10.95 9.40
CA LEU A 177 3.04 -11.29 10.65
C LEU A 177 1.54 -10.95 10.58
N ASN A 178 1.22 -9.75 10.12
CA ASN A 178 -0.16 -9.27 10.05
C ASN A 178 -0.94 -9.85 8.87
N LYS A 179 -0.29 -10.20 7.76
CA LYS A 179 -0.92 -10.93 6.65
C LYS A 179 -1.44 -12.28 7.14
N LYS A 180 -0.63 -13.01 7.93
CA LYS A 180 -0.98 -14.32 8.51
C LYS A 180 -2.16 -14.23 9.50
N ASN A 181 -2.23 -13.19 10.32
CA ASN A 181 -3.35 -12.99 11.25
C ASN A 181 -4.58 -12.32 10.60
N GLY A 182 -4.47 -11.95 9.32
CA GLY A 182 -5.51 -11.24 8.59
C GLY A 182 -5.70 -9.79 9.07
N PHE A 183 -4.63 -9.10 9.46
CA PHE A 183 -4.65 -7.73 9.98
C PHE A 183 -5.67 -7.56 11.10
N LYS A 184 -5.67 -8.51 12.04
CA LYS A 184 -6.49 -8.45 13.26
C LYS A 184 -5.60 -8.06 14.44
N ASN A 185 -6.02 -7.04 15.19
CA ASN A 185 -5.31 -6.57 16.40
C ASN A 185 -3.83 -6.26 16.15
N TYR A 186 -3.53 -5.47 15.13
CA TYR A 186 -2.17 -5.14 14.74
C TYR A 186 -1.72 -3.78 15.29
N THR A 187 -0.40 -3.58 15.37
CA THR A 187 0.25 -2.37 15.89
C THR A 187 1.04 -1.65 14.78
N PHE A 188 1.78 -0.60 15.15
CA PHE A 188 2.68 0.10 14.23
C PHE A 188 3.95 -0.72 13.92
N PRO A 189 4.48 -0.66 12.68
CA PRO A 189 5.69 -1.42 12.30
C PRO A 189 6.93 -1.00 13.09
N LEU A 190 7.07 0.28 13.40
CA LEU A 190 8.26 0.82 14.08
C LEU A 190 8.20 0.77 15.61
N ILE A 191 7.19 0.10 16.18
CA ILE A 191 7.06 -0.07 17.63
C ILE A 191 8.25 -0.83 18.21
N ASN A 192 8.81 -0.38 19.33
CA ASN A 192 10.00 -0.99 19.97
C ASN A 192 11.25 -1.09 19.08
N THR A 193 11.33 -0.30 18.02
CA THR A 193 12.53 -0.22 17.16
C THR A 193 13.31 1.06 17.43
N ARG A 194 14.55 1.13 16.90
CA ARG A 194 15.34 2.38 16.91
C ARG A 194 14.83 3.44 15.95
N TYR A 195 13.89 3.11 15.07
CA TYR A 195 13.41 4.00 14.04
C TYR A 195 12.05 4.58 14.42
N LYS A 196 11.79 5.81 13.99
CA LYS A 196 10.46 6.42 14.09
C LYS A 196 10.26 7.41 12.96
N TRP A 197 9.00 7.74 12.69
CA TRP A 197 8.68 8.94 11.94
C TRP A 197 8.93 10.16 12.83
N ILE A 198 9.57 11.19 12.29
CA ILE A 198 9.92 12.38 13.07
C ILE A 198 8.65 13.05 13.62
N TYR A 199 8.68 13.43 14.90
CA TYR A 199 7.51 13.91 15.66
C TYR A 199 6.29 12.98 15.70
N GLY A 200 6.44 11.74 15.22
CA GLY A 200 5.43 10.70 15.29
C GLY A 200 5.27 10.12 16.70
N SER A 201 4.04 9.76 17.04
CA SER A 201 3.69 9.03 18.26
C SER A 201 3.67 7.54 17.97
N ASN A 202 4.60 6.80 18.58
CA ASN A 202 4.62 5.33 18.57
C ASN A 202 3.98 4.78 19.85
N SER A 203 2.83 5.32 20.27
CA SER A 203 2.17 4.91 21.53
C SER A 203 1.96 3.41 21.56
N LEU A 204 2.54 2.73 22.56
CA LEU A 204 2.53 1.26 22.66
C LEU A 204 1.12 0.67 22.78
N ASP A 205 0.20 1.44 23.35
CA ASP A 205 -1.16 1.00 23.66
C ASP A 205 -2.12 1.03 22.45
N LYS A 206 -1.65 1.47 21.28
CA LYS A 206 -2.53 1.58 20.10
C LYS A 206 -2.58 0.28 19.31
N ILE A 207 -3.70 -0.43 19.47
CA ILE A 207 -4.04 -1.64 18.72
C ILE A 207 -5.15 -1.31 17.71
N PHE A 208 -5.00 -1.79 16.48
CA PHE A 208 -5.99 -1.67 15.41
C PHE A 208 -6.68 -3.03 15.22
N GLU A 209 -7.97 -3.09 15.49
CA GLU A 209 -8.74 -4.34 15.41
C GLU A 209 -8.84 -4.89 13.97
N ASN A 210 -8.98 -3.99 13.00
CA ASN A 210 -9.09 -4.29 11.57
C ASN A 210 -8.56 -3.11 10.74
N PHE A 211 -8.43 -3.31 9.42
CA PHE A 211 -8.17 -2.19 8.51
C PHE A 211 -9.21 -1.08 8.71
N PRO A 212 -8.78 0.19 8.83
CA PRO A 212 -9.70 1.29 9.01
C PRO A 212 -10.60 1.46 7.78
N ILE A 213 -11.88 1.73 8.06
CA ILE A 213 -12.82 2.25 7.06
C ILE A 213 -12.61 3.76 7.02
N ILE A 214 -12.18 4.28 5.87
CA ILE A 214 -11.94 5.70 5.70
C ILE A 214 -13.26 6.35 5.29
N LYS A 215 -13.84 7.16 6.18
CA LYS A 215 -15.14 7.80 5.93
C LYS A 215 -14.99 8.92 4.88
N SER A 216 -16.04 9.14 4.10
CA SER A 216 -16.04 10.04 2.93
C SER A 216 -16.03 11.53 3.28
N ASP A 217 -16.42 11.91 4.50
CA ASP A 217 -16.35 13.26 5.04
C ASP A 217 -14.91 13.78 5.22
N TYR A 218 -13.92 12.88 5.14
CA TYR A 218 -12.50 13.22 5.21
C TYR A 218 -11.88 13.70 3.89
N LYS A 219 -12.64 13.72 2.77
CA LYS A 219 -12.21 14.28 1.46
C LYS A 219 -11.60 15.68 1.58
N PHE A 220 -12.07 16.46 2.55
CA PHE A 220 -11.70 17.87 2.68
C PHE A 220 -10.47 18.11 3.58
N ARG A 221 -10.04 17.15 4.41
CA ARG A 221 -9.03 17.41 5.45
C ARG A 221 -7.62 16.98 5.08
N VAL A 222 -7.46 15.94 4.27
CA VAL A 222 -6.16 15.57 3.69
C VAL A 222 -5.95 16.30 2.36
N GLY A 223 -6.52 17.50 2.22
CA GLY A 223 -6.32 18.39 1.10
C GLY A 223 -4.85 18.72 0.97
N ILE A 224 -4.12 17.84 0.29
CA ILE A 224 -2.94 18.18 -0.49
C ILE A 224 -3.48 19.25 -1.43
N LYS A 225 -3.23 20.53 -1.10
CA LYS A 225 -3.35 21.59 -2.08
C LYS A 225 -2.37 21.22 -3.17
N VAL A 226 -2.86 20.59 -4.22
CA VAL A 226 -2.12 20.48 -5.47
C VAL A 226 -2.01 21.93 -5.92
N SER A 227 -0.82 22.50 -5.79
CA SER A 227 -0.49 23.70 -6.54
C SER A 227 -0.55 23.29 -8.00
N ASP A 228 -1.55 23.79 -8.72
CA ASP A 228 -1.57 23.81 -10.19
C ASP A 228 -0.28 24.43 -10.73
#